data_AF-F8Q6H2-F1
#
_entry.id   AF-F8Q6H2-F1
#
_cell.length_a   1.000
_cell.length_b   1.000
_cell.length_c   1.000
_cell.angle_alpha   90.00
_cell.angle_beta   90.00
_cell.angle_gamma   90.00
#
_symmetry.space_group_name_H-M   'P 1'
#
loop_
_entity.id
_entity.type
_entity.pdbx_description
1 polymer ?
#
loop_
_entity_poly.entity_id
_entity_poly.type
_entity_poly.pdbx_seq_one_letter_code
_entity_poly.pdbx_strand_id
1 'polypeptide(L)'
;MLSQAFKLIIASRDDRIPPDFCEACQDVVLPTGDHVTPTATADINTSNMKRFSEVKKKFRSLRTTSRPGPQVIQQLTTRAAGLFIWAETVMRFIGRGDPQHQLSLIISGESLDDQHNVNHLYRQIATNALANIRGGDVVQPLLGV
;
A
#
# COMPACT_ATOMS: atom_id res chain seq x y z
N MET A 1 -24.51 -16.68 26.00
CA MET A 1 -23.19 -17.33 26.07
C MET A 1 -23.00 -18.18 24.83
N LEU A 2 -21.88 -18.01 24.09
CA LEU A 2 -21.53 -18.91 22.98
C LEU A 2 -21.22 -20.31 23.53
N SER A 3 -21.60 -21.36 22.80
CA SER A 3 -21.30 -22.74 23.19
C SER A 3 -19.80 -23.04 23.01
N GLN A 4 -19.27 -24.00 23.77
CA GLN A 4 -17.85 -24.41 23.76
C GLN A 4 -17.37 -24.97 22.41
N ALA A 5 -18.27 -25.16 21.44
CA ALA A 5 -17.98 -25.66 20.11
C ALA A 5 -17.63 -24.56 19.08
N PHE A 6 -17.85 -23.28 19.40
CA PHE A 6 -17.61 -22.17 18.46
C PHE A 6 -16.54 -21.22 18.96
N LYS A 7 -15.57 -20.93 18.09
CA LYS A 7 -14.58 -19.88 18.30
C LYS A 7 -14.96 -18.68 17.44
N LEU A 8 -14.93 -17.48 18.04
CA LEU A 8 -15.21 -16.22 17.35
C LEU A 8 -13.88 -15.51 17.07
N ILE A 9 -13.68 -15.08 15.82
CA ILE A 9 -12.57 -14.22 15.43
C ILE A 9 -13.16 -12.87 15.06
N ILE A 10 -12.69 -11.82 15.72
CA ILE A 10 -13.08 -10.43 15.41
C ILE A 10 -11.84 -9.71 14.88
N ALA A 11 -11.97 -9.09 13.73
CA ALA A 11 -10.98 -8.16 13.20
C ALA A 11 -11.55 -6.74 13.32
N SER A 12 -10.94 -5.93 14.18
CA SER A 12 -11.36 -4.55 14.43
C SER A 12 -10.13 -3.64 14.53
N ARG A 13 -10.36 -2.33 14.49
CA ARG A 13 -9.40 -1.35 15.01
C ARG A 13 -9.62 -1.19 16.51
N ASP A 14 -8.56 -0.78 17.20
CA ASP A 14 -8.49 -0.70 18.67
C ASP A 14 -9.55 0.26 19.25
N ASP A 15 -9.90 1.32 18.52
CA ASP A 15 -10.87 2.36 18.91
C ASP A 15 -12.34 1.90 19.01
N ARG A 16 -12.63 0.63 18.74
CA ARG A 16 -13.99 0.13 18.51
C ARG A 16 -14.37 -1.13 19.28
N ILE A 17 -13.49 -1.64 20.14
CA ILE A 17 -13.75 -2.83 20.94
C ILE A 17 -14.16 -2.40 22.36
N PRO A 18 -15.35 -2.80 22.84
CA PRO A 18 -15.74 -2.53 24.23
C PRO A 18 -14.73 -3.17 25.21
N PRO A 19 -14.34 -2.49 26.30
CA PRO A 19 -13.39 -3.02 27.28
C PRO A 19 -13.79 -4.40 27.82
N ASP A 20 -15.08 -4.60 28.09
CA ASP A 20 -15.66 -5.86 28.59
C ASP A 20 -15.43 -7.04 27.63
N PHE A 21 -15.26 -6.76 26.33
CA PHE A 21 -14.97 -7.80 25.35
C PHE A 21 -13.50 -8.26 25.42
N CYS A 22 -12.59 -7.34 25.76
CA CYS A 22 -11.16 -7.62 25.85
C CYS A 22 -10.85 -8.64 26.95
N GLU A 23 -11.56 -8.58 28.08
CA GLU A 23 -11.36 -9.50 29.22
C GLU A 23 -11.68 -10.97 28.89
N ALA A 24 -12.55 -11.21 27.91
CA ALA A 24 -13.01 -12.55 27.53
C ALA A 24 -12.34 -13.09 26.26
N CYS A 25 -11.40 -12.36 25.67
CA CYS A 25 -10.81 -12.69 24.38
C CYS A 25 -9.28 -12.84 24.44
N GLN A 26 -8.72 -13.62 23.51
CA GLN A 26 -7.29 -13.60 23.24
C GLN A 26 -7.02 -12.51 22.21
N ASP A 27 -6.28 -11.48 22.60
CA ASP A 27 -5.92 -10.39 21.70
C ASP A 27 -4.71 -10.75 20.84
N VAL A 28 -4.77 -10.35 19.56
CA VAL A 28 -3.69 -10.46 18.59
C VAL A 28 -3.55 -9.12 17.91
N VAL A 29 -2.69 -8.27 18.48
CA VAL A 29 -2.44 -6.93 17.97
C VAL A 29 -1.54 -6.99 16.73
N LEU A 30 -1.95 -6.28 15.68
CA LEU A 30 -1.16 -6.05 14.47
C LEU A 30 -0.70 -4.58 14.45
N PRO A 31 0.41 -4.24 15.14
CA PRO A 31 0.77 -2.85 15.34
C PRO A 31 1.34 -2.23 14.05
N THR A 32 1.03 -0.96 13.84
CA THR A 32 1.42 -0.16 12.67
C THR A 32 1.79 1.26 13.11
N GLY A 33 2.29 2.08 12.19
CA GLY A 33 2.83 3.41 12.49
C GLY A 33 4.06 3.30 13.41
N ASP A 34 4.11 4.16 14.42
CA ASP A 34 5.20 4.21 15.40
C ASP A 34 5.45 2.89 16.16
N HIS A 35 4.43 2.03 16.23
CA HIS A 35 4.51 0.76 16.96
C HIS A 35 4.83 -0.44 16.05
N VAL A 36 5.12 -0.21 14.77
CA VAL A 36 5.41 -1.29 13.81
C VAL A 36 6.53 -2.20 14.32
N THR A 37 6.31 -3.51 14.21
CA THR A 37 7.34 -4.48 14.59
C THR A 37 8.43 -4.61 13.52
N PRO A 38 9.65 -5.01 13.90
CA PRO A 38 10.69 -5.39 12.94
C PRO A 38 10.23 -6.50 11.98
N THR A 39 9.43 -7.45 12.46
CA THR A 39 8.86 -8.53 11.66
C THR A 39 7.91 -8.00 10.59
N ALA A 40 6.95 -7.15 10.95
CA ALA A 40 6.02 -6.55 9.98
C ALA A 40 6.76 -5.71 8.92
N THR A 41 7.81 -5.00 9.34
CA THR A 41 8.69 -4.25 8.43
C THR A 41 9.41 -5.17 7.45
N ALA A 42 9.98 -6.29 7.92
CA ALA A 42 10.66 -7.26 7.08
C ALA A 42 9.71 -7.97 6.09
N ASP A 43 8.50 -8.29 6.53
CA ASP A 43 7.48 -8.93 5.70
C ASP A 43 7.01 -7.98 4.59
N ILE A 44 6.80 -6.70 4.89
CA ILE A 44 6.48 -5.68 3.88
C ILE A 44 7.62 -5.51 2.88
N ASN A 45 8.87 -5.47 3.35
CA ASN A 45 10.03 -5.38 2.46
C ASN A 45 10.05 -6.54 1.46
N THR A 46 9.89 -7.77 1.97
CA THR A 46 9.84 -9.00 1.18
C THR A 46 8.69 -8.97 0.18
N SER A 47 7.51 -8.55 0.63
CA SER A 47 6.33 -8.37 -0.23
C SER A 47 6.59 -7.36 -1.35
N ASN A 48 7.13 -6.19 -1.02
CA ASN A 48 7.49 -5.14 -1.98
C ASN A 48 8.48 -5.65 -3.02
N MET A 49 9.54 -6.35 -2.62
CA MET A 49 10.50 -6.95 -3.54
C MET A 49 9.85 -7.95 -4.51
N LYS A 50 8.96 -8.80 -4.01
CA LYS A 50 8.21 -9.76 -4.82
C LYS A 50 7.30 -9.03 -5.81
N ARG A 51 6.48 -8.09 -5.34
CA ARG A 51 5.54 -7.30 -6.17
C ARG A 51 6.24 -6.49 -7.24
N PHE A 52 7.35 -5.83 -6.94
CA PHE A 52 8.13 -5.14 -7.97
C PHE A 52 8.65 -6.10 -9.04
N SER A 53 9.06 -7.30 -8.66
CA SER A 53 9.50 -8.31 -9.61
C SER A 53 8.36 -8.77 -10.53
N GLU A 54 7.11 -8.82 -10.03
CA GLU A 54 5.90 -9.07 -10.82
C GLU A 54 5.60 -7.91 -11.78
N VAL A 55 5.64 -6.66 -11.30
CA VAL A 55 5.46 -5.47 -12.13
C VAL A 55 6.50 -5.43 -13.26
N LYS A 56 7.78 -5.69 -12.97
CA LYS A 56 8.83 -5.74 -13.99
C LYS A 56 8.57 -6.74 -15.10
N LYS A 57 8.00 -7.90 -14.78
CA LYS A 57 7.63 -8.91 -15.80
C LYS A 57 6.54 -8.40 -16.74
N LYS A 58 5.64 -7.55 -16.24
CA LYS A 58 4.52 -6.97 -17.01
C LYS A 58 4.95 -5.87 -17.96
N PHE A 59 5.96 -5.07 -17.61
CA PHE A 59 6.40 -3.92 -18.43
C PHE A 59 7.69 -4.21 -19.18
N ARG A 60 7.60 -4.32 -20.52
CA ARG A 60 8.75 -4.61 -21.39
C ARG A 60 9.87 -3.57 -21.25
N SER A 61 9.51 -2.30 -21.05
CA SER A 61 10.42 -1.16 -20.79
C SER A 61 11.23 -1.31 -19.50
N LEU A 62 10.77 -2.12 -18.54
CA LEU A 62 11.44 -2.35 -17.27
C LEU A 62 12.31 -3.61 -17.21
N ARG A 63 12.30 -4.44 -18.26
CA ARG A 63 13.02 -5.71 -18.27
C ARG A 63 14.54 -5.53 -18.28
N THR A 64 15.02 -4.40 -18.81
CA THR A 64 16.44 -4.08 -18.95
C THR A 64 16.94 -3.06 -17.94
N THR A 65 16.04 -2.33 -17.27
CA THR A 65 16.45 -1.40 -16.21
C THR A 65 16.88 -2.16 -14.96
N SER A 66 17.86 -1.60 -14.24
CA SER A 66 18.22 -2.09 -12.91
C SER A 66 16.97 -2.09 -12.02
N ARG A 67 16.91 -3.01 -11.05
CA ARG A 67 15.87 -3.02 -10.01
C ARG A 67 15.68 -1.59 -9.45
N PRO A 68 14.47 -1.19 -8.98
CA PRO A 68 14.42 -0.10 -8.03
C PRO A 68 15.47 -0.42 -6.95
N GLY A 69 16.41 0.50 -6.73
CA GLY A 69 17.54 0.23 -5.86
C GLY A 69 17.06 -0.20 -4.47
N PRO A 70 17.88 -0.92 -3.68
CA PRO A 70 17.53 -1.30 -2.31
C PRO A 70 16.97 -0.13 -1.47
N GLN A 71 17.49 1.07 -1.72
CA GLN A 71 17.03 2.33 -1.11
C GLN A 71 15.56 2.66 -1.40
N VAL A 72 15.08 2.44 -2.62
CA VAL A 72 13.67 2.69 -2.98
C VAL A 72 12.75 1.71 -2.27
N ILE A 73 13.12 0.42 -2.23
CA ILE A 73 12.34 -0.59 -1.52
C ILE A 73 12.29 -0.28 -0.03
N GLN A 74 13.43 0.10 0.54
CA GLN A 74 13.51 0.53 1.94
C GLN A 74 12.62 1.74 2.20
N GLN A 75 12.69 2.78 1.35
CA GLN A 75 11.85 3.97 1.49
C GLN A 75 10.35 3.65 1.46
N LEU A 76 9.92 2.78 0.53
CA LEU A 76 8.52 2.33 0.46
C LEU A 76 8.12 1.45 1.65
N THR A 77 9.07 0.70 2.21
CA THR A 77 8.84 -0.12 3.40
C THR A 77 8.69 0.76 4.64
N THR A 78 9.57 1.74 4.81
CA THR A 78 9.50 2.75 5.88
C THR A 78 8.19 3.51 5.78
N ARG A 79 7.84 4.00 4.59
CA ARG A 79 6.57 4.68 4.35
C ARG A 79 5.35 3.77 4.46
N ALA A 80 5.49 2.45 4.51
CA ALA A 80 4.34 1.61 4.80
C ALA A 80 4.06 1.55 6.31
N ALA A 81 5.07 1.72 7.17
CA ALA A 81 4.94 1.68 8.63
C ALA A 81 4.04 0.51 9.13
N GLY A 82 4.22 -0.69 8.58
CA GLY A 82 3.42 -1.88 8.96
C GLY A 82 2.08 -2.02 8.21
N LEU A 83 1.65 -1.02 7.42
CA LEU A 83 0.40 -1.03 6.68
C LEU A 83 0.54 -1.76 5.34
N PHE A 84 0.20 -3.06 5.33
CA PHE A 84 0.17 -3.84 4.09
C PHE A 84 -0.78 -3.28 3.03
N ILE A 85 -1.88 -2.64 3.44
CA ILE A 85 -2.80 -1.99 2.50
C ILE A 85 -2.14 -0.82 1.75
N TRP A 86 -1.25 -0.08 2.41
CA TRP A 86 -0.48 1.00 1.81
C TRP A 86 0.46 0.42 0.74
N ALA A 87 1.25 -0.59 1.11
CA ALA A 87 2.20 -1.27 0.23
C ALA A 87 1.50 -1.85 -1.02
N GLU A 88 0.40 -2.58 -0.82
CA GLU A 88 -0.38 -3.16 -1.91
C GLU A 88 -0.98 -2.08 -2.83
N THR A 89 -1.48 -0.98 -2.25
CA THR A 89 -2.05 0.13 -3.03
C THR A 89 -1.00 0.80 -3.90
N VAL A 90 0.21 1.05 -3.37
CA VAL A 90 1.35 1.58 -4.15
C VAL A 90 1.71 0.64 -5.29
N MET A 91 1.84 -0.66 -5.03
CA MET A 91 2.21 -1.63 -6.08
C MET A 91 1.17 -1.70 -7.20
N ARG A 92 -0.12 -1.62 -6.85
CA ARG A 92 -1.21 -1.57 -7.82
C ARG A 92 -1.18 -0.30 -8.64
N PHE A 93 -0.92 0.85 -8.01
CA PHE A 93 -0.81 2.13 -8.70
C PHE A 93 0.33 2.12 -9.72
N ILE A 94 1.54 1.70 -9.28
CA ILE A 94 2.70 1.52 -10.16
C ILE A 94 2.38 0.59 -11.33
N GLY A 95 1.63 -0.49 -11.09
CA GLY A 95 1.26 -1.47 -12.11
C GLY A 95 0.20 -1.05 -13.13
N ARG A 96 -0.40 0.15 -12.99
CA ARG A 96 -1.49 0.67 -13.85
C ARG A 96 -1.03 1.74 -14.86
N GLY A 97 0.14 2.34 -14.68
CA GLY A 97 0.68 3.36 -15.59
C GLY A 97 2.12 3.07 -16.02
N ASP A 98 2.85 4.09 -16.47
CA ASP A 98 4.30 3.98 -16.60
C ASP A 98 4.94 3.81 -15.20
N PRO A 99 5.58 2.68 -14.89
CA PRO A 99 5.99 2.41 -13.52
C PRO A 99 7.04 3.37 -12.96
N GLN A 100 7.92 3.93 -13.82
CA GLN A 100 8.94 4.87 -13.35
C GLN A 100 8.31 6.20 -12.96
N HIS A 101 7.40 6.71 -13.79
CA HIS A 101 6.64 7.90 -13.50
C HIS A 101 5.74 7.71 -12.26
N GLN A 102 5.01 6.59 -12.18
CA GLN A 102 4.15 6.32 -11.02
C GLN A 102 4.97 6.19 -9.72
N LEU A 103 6.14 5.55 -9.78
CA LEU A 103 7.05 5.45 -8.64
C LEU A 103 7.61 6.83 -8.23
N SER A 104 8.00 7.68 -9.18
CA SER A 104 8.50 9.03 -8.88
C SER A 104 7.41 9.90 -8.25
N LEU A 105 6.16 9.76 -8.70
CA LEU A 105 5.02 10.41 -8.06
C LEU A 105 4.88 9.97 -6.61
N ILE A 106 4.96 8.66 -6.31
CA ILE A 106 4.88 8.15 -4.93
C ILE A 106 6.02 8.70 -4.08
N ILE A 107 7.27 8.63 -4.55
CA ILE A 107 8.47 9.06 -3.80
C ILE A 107 8.47 10.57 -3.54
N SER A 108 8.04 11.38 -4.51
CA SER A 108 8.02 12.84 -4.37
C SER A 108 6.92 13.38 -3.46
N GLY A 109 5.92 12.55 -3.10
CA GLY A 109 4.92 12.92 -2.10
C GLY A 109 5.50 13.12 -0.72
N GLU A 110 4.90 14.04 0.04
CA GLU A 110 5.25 14.30 1.43
C GLU A 110 5.01 13.06 2.30
N SER A 111 6.02 12.72 3.10
CA SER A 111 5.91 11.72 4.16
C SER A 111 5.62 12.47 5.45
N LEU A 112 4.34 12.71 5.74
CA LEU A 112 3.91 13.30 7.01
C LEU A 112 3.21 12.23 7.86
N ASP A 113 3.39 12.38 9.17
CA ASP A 113 2.90 11.60 10.32
C ASP A 113 2.12 10.29 10.04
N ASP A 114 2.60 9.22 10.67
CA ASP A 114 2.23 7.83 10.43
C ASP A 114 0.74 7.54 10.63
N GLN A 115 0.04 8.34 11.45
CA GLN A 115 -1.39 8.20 11.73
C GLN A 115 -2.31 8.42 10.52
N HIS A 116 -1.87 9.16 9.49
CA HIS A 116 -2.71 9.50 8.33
C HIS A 116 -2.20 8.93 7.00
N ASN A 117 -1.19 8.07 7.05
CA ASN A 117 -0.40 7.64 5.91
C ASN A 117 -1.21 7.02 4.75
N VAL A 118 -2.25 6.23 5.04
CA VAL A 118 -3.15 5.69 4.01
C VAL A 118 -4.01 6.78 3.36
N ASN A 119 -4.54 7.72 4.16
CA ASN A 119 -5.34 8.84 3.64
C ASN A 119 -4.51 9.77 2.76
N HIS A 120 -3.25 10.00 3.13
CA HIS A 120 -2.31 10.77 2.32
C HIS A 120 -1.98 10.04 1.01
N LEU A 121 -1.69 8.75 1.06
CA LEU A 121 -1.47 7.95 -0.14
C LEU A 121 -2.67 8.03 -1.08
N TYR A 122 -3.90 7.87 -0.57
CA TYR A 122 -5.11 7.99 -1.38
C TYR A 122 -5.26 9.39 -1.97
N ARG A 123 -5.06 10.44 -1.17
CA ARG A 123 -5.11 11.83 -1.67
C ARG A 123 -4.10 12.04 -2.78
N GLN A 124 -2.86 11.60 -2.60
CA GLN A 124 -1.79 11.75 -3.58
C GLN A 124 -2.11 11.00 -4.87
N ILE A 125 -2.52 9.73 -4.78
CA ILE A 125 -2.93 8.94 -5.95
C ILE A 125 -4.10 9.60 -6.67
N ALA A 126 -5.14 10.03 -5.93
CA ALA A 126 -6.33 10.64 -6.50
C ALA A 126 -6.04 11.97 -7.18
N THR A 127 -5.26 12.86 -6.55
CA THR A 127 -4.87 14.15 -7.11
C THR A 127 -4.08 13.97 -8.40
N ASN A 128 -3.11 13.03 -8.43
CA ASN A 128 -2.33 12.77 -9.63
C ASN A 128 -3.16 12.12 -10.74
N ALA A 129 -4.05 11.18 -10.41
CA ALA A 129 -4.97 10.60 -11.38
C ALA A 129 -5.89 11.68 -11.98
N LEU A 130 -6.40 12.61 -11.17
CA LEU A 130 -7.24 13.72 -11.63
C LEU A 130 -6.47 14.72 -12.50
N ALA A 131 -5.23 15.06 -12.15
CA ALA A 131 -4.37 15.92 -12.95
C ALA A 131 -4.11 15.32 -14.33
N ASN A 132 -3.85 14.01 -14.40
CA ASN A 132 -3.66 13.30 -15.67
C ASN A 132 -4.93 13.28 -16.52
N ILE A 133 -6.12 13.22 -15.92
CA ILE A 133 -7.40 13.34 -16.66
C ILE A 133 -7.56 14.77 -17.20
N ARG A 134 -7.22 15.79 -16.42
CA ARG A 134 -7.39 17.21 -16.82
C ARG A 134 -6.33 17.67 -17.83
N GLY A 135 -5.15 17.06 -17.82
CA GLY A 135 -4.07 17.33 -18.77
C GLY A 135 -4.09 16.41 -20.01
N GLY A 136 -5.02 15.46 -20.08
CA GLY A 136 -5.19 14.56 -21.22
C GLY A 136 -6.18 15.12 -22.24
N ASP A 137 -5.68 15.38 -23.44
CA ASP A 137 -6.47 15.58 -24.66
C ASP A 137 -7.59 14.53 -24.78
N VAL A 138 -8.70 14.98 -25.37
CA VAL A 138 -9.80 14.15 -25.83
C VAL A 138 -9.23 12.98 -26.64
N VAL A 139 -9.20 11.78 -26.06
CA VAL A 139 -9.04 10.56 -26.84
C VAL A 139 -10.30 10.46 -27.68
N GLN A 140 -10.18 10.87 -28.96
CA GLN A 140 -11.23 10.67 -29.95
C GLN A 140 -11.62 9.18 -29.95
N PRO A 141 -12.92 8.85 -29.94
CA PRO A 141 -13.34 7.48 -30.14
C PRO A 141 -12.93 7.09 -31.55
N LEU A 142 -12.22 5.96 -31.67
CA LEU A 142 -12.00 5.30 -32.95
C LEU A 142 -13.36 4.80 -33.47
N LEU A 143 -14.10 5.71 -34.10
CA LEU A 143 -15.15 5.40 -35.08
C LEU A 143 -14.45 5.17 -36.41
N GLY A 144 -14.74 4.01 -37.01
CA GLY A 144 -13.87 3.35 -37.96
C GLY A 144 -13.93 3.79 -39.41
N VAL A 145 -13.11 3.10 -40.20
CA VAL A 145 -13.39 2.47 -41.49
C VAL A 145 -12.40 1.32 -41.68
#